data_AF-A0A8J4Y036-F1
#
_entry.id   AF-A0A8J4Y036-F1
#
_cell.length_a   1.000
_cell.length_b   1.000
_cell.length_c   1.000
_cell.angle_alpha   90.00
_cell.angle_beta   90.00
_cell.angle_gamma   90.00
#
_symmetry.space_group_name_H-M   'P 1'
#
loop_
_entity.id
_entity.type
_entity.pdbx_description
1 polymer ?
#
loop_
_entity_poly.entity_id
_entity_poly.type
_entity_poly.pdbx_seq_one_letter_code
_entity_poly.pdbx_strand_id
1 'polypeptide(L)'
;MLDTRNVIDHPVVNTVRTVEPVGKKQYETYKKSVLTDATHSIHDPIKKNKLPLFRSPTPKTKSKQVGQVSMLKDDVALFSRLYIVTQHRDGDLDTFFKHENHPYPPSLAERGKLRQGKKSDLTNILAQKTQEEPSGSFDVRVLDGAAVVHLLPVTGITTFDDYASGVFVPHIMRQLETSMRVDVVWDRYLDNSIKESTREKRGKGVRRKVAGQTKVPGNWPDFLRDPTNKVELFQFLSEKIVSTTFPDGKQVFATSGASVVCSGTDHSMPPCDHEEADTRIVVHLQDALESGCTTCLVRTVDTDVLVILIGKYHFLASKYPSADIWVAFGSGKNFLFLHINAICSTLGKEKSTALPVFHSFTGCDTTSSFFGKGKKSVWEAWGAYTEVTDAFNFIVEHPHAQITVDCQEFQMLERFTVVIYDKTSPLVSVNEARKELFCQKNRTMENIPPTQQALLQHTKRAVYQAGIWTTCHQAQQQTPTAEGCGWTLDAETKSWVPVWSSQPAAAKAKLKDMTCAHEYAVAVSNWFDVLGALENPVKLWDTFKRETLQAAKECIGERPRSRHGFVSTETLEKIEESRAARLPGNQDQHRALSRRIRTLLRRDKERYVRSLAEDVEGHLNANNLRPAYQALKKP
;
A
#
# COMPACT_ATOMS: atom_id res chain seq x y z
N MET A 1 11.67 -12.74 34.76
CA MET A 1 11.38 -13.94 33.95
C MET A 1 10.82 -15.00 34.88
N LEU A 2 9.80 -15.74 34.46
CA LEU A 2 9.27 -16.89 35.21
C LEU A 2 10.06 -18.17 34.83
N ASP A 3 9.87 -19.25 35.58
CA ASP A 3 10.52 -20.56 35.35
C ASP A 3 10.31 -21.13 33.93
N THR A 4 9.29 -20.65 33.22
CA THR A 4 9.00 -20.99 31.82
C THR A 4 9.86 -20.25 30.79
N ARG A 5 10.71 -19.30 31.21
CA ARG A 5 11.53 -18.40 30.37
C ARG A 5 10.75 -17.56 29.34
N ASN A 6 9.42 -17.49 29.48
CA ASN A 6 8.59 -16.54 28.75
C ASN A 6 8.78 -15.13 29.34
N VAL A 7 8.87 -14.11 28.49
CA VAL A 7 9.00 -12.71 28.92
C VAL A 7 7.60 -12.09 28.99
N ILE A 8 7.35 -11.29 30.03
CA ILE A 8 6.06 -10.65 30.28
C ILE A 8 5.88 -9.46 29.31
N ASP A 9 4.69 -9.33 28.75
CA ASP A 9 4.30 -8.23 27.86
C ASP A 9 4.61 -6.85 28.46
N HIS A 10 5.23 -5.96 27.66
CA HIS A 10 5.62 -4.62 28.11
C HIS A 10 4.45 -3.79 28.71
N PRO A 11 3.22 -3.80 28.17
CA PRO A 11 2.08 -3.12 28.80
C PRO A 11 1.73 -3.65 30.20
N VAL A 12 1.91 -4.95 30.44
CA VAL A 12 1.68 -5.56 31.77
C VAL A 12 2.83 -5.17 32.71
N VAL A 13 4.08 -5.20 32.24
CA VAL A 13 5.24 -4.72 33.02
C VAL A 13 5.08 -3.25 33.41
N ASN A 14 4.70 -2.40 32.46
CA ASN A 14 4.47 -0.98 32.72
C ASN A 14 3.32 -0.79 33.70
N THR A 15 2.20 -1.52 33.50
CA THR A 15 1.07 -1.50 34.45
C THR A 15 1.50 -1.87 35.85
N VAL A 16 2.25 -2.96 36.04
CA VAL A 16 2.74 -3.38 37.36
C VAL A 16 3.65 -2.32 37.98
N ARG A 17 4.46 -1.64 37.17
CA ARG A 17 5.36 -0.56 37.63
C ARG A 17 4.63 0.75 37.96
N THR A 18 3.54 1.06 37.27
CA THR A 18 2.90 2.39 37.34
C THR A 18 1.52 2.38 38.02
N VAL A 19 0.97 1.21 38.37
CA VAL A 19 -0.38 1.10 38.94
C VAL A 19 -0.55 1.91 40.23
N GLU A 20 0.46 1.90 41.10
CA GLU A 20 0.43 2.64 42.36
C GLU A 20 0.52 4.17 42.13
N PRO A 21 1.47 4.71 41.34
CA PRO A 21 1.48 6.12 40.95
C PRO A 21 0.17 6.61 40.31
N VAL A 22 -0.41 5.80 39.41
CA VAL A 22 -1.68 6.14 38.73
C VAL A 22 -2.83 6.21 39.73
N GLY A 23 -2.91 5.25 40.66
CA GLY A 23 -3.89 5.25 41.74
C GLY A 23 -3.76 6.47 42.64
N LYS A 24 -2.53 6.81 43.06
CA LYS A 24 -2.24 8.01 43.88
C LYS A 24 -2.69 9.29 43.17
N LYS A 25 -2.38 9.44 41.88
CA LYS A 25 -2.81 10.62 41.10
C LYS A 25 -4.34 10.72 40.99
N GLN A 26 -5.03 9.60 40.79
CA GLN A 26 -6.50 9.59 40.75
C GLN A 26 -7.12 9.94 42.10
N TYR A 27 -6.57 9.44 43.19
CA TYR A 27 -7.00 9.80 44.53
C TYR A 27 -6.85 11.30 44.78
N GLU A 28 -5.70 11.89 44.46
CA GLU A 28 -5.51 13.35 44.60
C GLU A 28 -6.46 14.15 43.71
N THR A 29 -6.72 13.67 42.49
CA THR A 29 -7.69 14.31 41.58
C THR A 29 -9.10 14.25 42.15
N TYR A 30 -9.51 13.11 42.74
CA TYR A 30 -10.81 12.96 43.38
C TYR A 30 -10.93 13.85 44.63
N LYS A 31 -9.92 13.82 45.51
CA LYS A 31 -9.86 14.66 46.70
C LYS A 31 -10.00 16.13 46.34
N LYS A 32 -9.26 16.58 45.33
CA LYS A 32 -9.37 17.95 44.84
C LYS A 32 -10.75 18.25 44.26
N SER A 33 -11.20 17.48 43.27
CA SER A 33 -12.44 17.78 42.53
C SER A 33 -13.73 17.64 43.35
N VAL A 34 -13.78 16.70 44.31
CA VAL A 34 -14.99 16.38 45.10
C VAL A 34 -14.92 17.00 46.50
N LEU A 35 -13.77 16.94 47.18
CA LEU A 35 -13.67 17.36 48.59
C LEU A 35 -13.15 18.79 48.77
N THR A 36 -12.34 19.30 47.84
CA THR A 36 -11.78 20.67 47.94
C THR A 36 -12.56 21.65 47.08
N ASP A 37 -12.69 21.37 45.79
CA ASP A 37 -13.26 22.28 44.79
C ASP A 37 -14.78 22.06 44.60
N ALA A 38 -15.32 20.96 45.14
CA ALA A 38 -16.75 20.57 45.09
C ALA A 38 -17.40 20.62 43.69
N THR A 39 -16.62 20.40 42.63
CA THR A 39 -17.05 20.45 41.23
C THR A 39 -17.82 19.19 40.78
N HIS A 40 -17.72 18.11 41.54
CA HIS A 40 -18.35 16.81 41.24
C HIS A 40 -18.98 16.24 42.53
N SER A 41 -20.08 15.48 42.39
CA SER A 41 -20.79 14.90 43.52
C SER A 41 -20.04 13.71 44.09
N ILE A 42 -20.12 13.50 45.41
CA ILE A 42 -19.61 12.28 46.06
C ILE A 42 -20.35 11.02 45.60
N HIS A 43 -21.56 11.18 45.04
CA HIS A 43 -22.35 10.08 44.48
C HIS A 43 -21.98 9.74 43.04
N ASP A 44 -21.10 10.52 42.40
CA ASP A 44 -20.69 10.25 41.02
C ASP A 44 -19.81 8.99 40.97
N PRO A 45 -20.06 8.07 40.02
CA PRO A 45 -19.30 6.84 39.92
C PRO A 45 -17.86 7.10 39.48
N ILE A 46 -16.89 6.56 40.23
CA ILE A 46 -15.47 6.61 39.89
C ILE A 46 -15.19 5.63 38.74
N LYS A 47 -14.66 6.15 37.62
CA LYS A 47 -14.30 5.31 36.47
C LYS A 47 -13.16 4.35 36.83
N LYS A 48 -13.38 3.06 36.60
CA LYS A 48 -12.36 2.02 36.79
C LYS A 48 -11.23 2.16 35.76
N ASN A 49 -9.98 2.09 36.23
CA ASN A 49 -8.82 1.98 35.34
C ASN A 49 -8.81 0.63 34.63
N LYS A 50 -8.90 0.66 33.30
CA LYS A 50 -8.74 -0.53 32.46
C LYS A 50 -7.25 -0.76 32.17
N LEU A 51 -6.53 -1.25 33.17
CA LEU A 51 -5.11 -1.57 33.02
C LEU A 51 -4.90 -3.01 32.55
N PRO A 52 -4.00 -3.27 31.58
CA PRO A 52 -3.68 -4.63 31.16
C PRO A 52 -2.95 -5.39 32.29
N LEU A 53 -3.52 -6.52 32.69
CA LEU A 53 -3.02 -7.38 33.76
C LEU A 53 -2.87 -8.82 33.25
N PHE A 54 -2.21 -9.70 34.01
CA PHE A 54 -1.88 -11.07 33.59
C PHE A 54 -3.06 -11.91 33.07
N ARG A 55 -4.29 -11.65 33.51
CA ARG A 55 -5.53 -12.32 33.06
C ARG A 55 -6.38 -11.49 32.06
N SER A 56 -5.92 -10.31 31.68
CA SER A 56 -6.69 -9.32 30.89
C SER A 56 -5.80 -8.71 29.80
N PRO A 57 -5.68 -9.36 28.63
CA PRO A 57 -4.93 -8.83 27.50
C PRO A 57 -5.63 -7.61 26.88
N THR A 58 -4.88 -6.82 26.12
CA THR A 58 -5.37 -5.68 25.33
C THR A 58 -6.60 -6.07 24.49
N PRO A 59 -7.58 -5.16 24.32
CA PRO A 59 -8.74 -5.43 23.48
C PRO A 59 -8.29 -5.76 22.05
N LYS A 60 -8.80 -6.86 21.50
CA LYS A 60 -8.59 -7.23 20.10
C LYS A 60 -9.08 -6.11 19.17
N THR A 61 -8.41 -5.97 18.03
CA THR A 61 -8.74 -5.01 16.97
C THR A 61 -10.23 -5.06 16.64
N LYS A 62 -10.87 -3.89 16.48
CA LYS A 62 -12.31 -3.75 16.19
C LYS A 62 -12.73 -4.70 15.05
N SER A 63 -13.89 -5.35 15.21
CA SER A 63 -14.39 -6.38 14.29
C SER A 63 -14.53 -5.85 12.84
N LYS A 64 -14.49 -6.76 11.86
CA LYS A 64 -14.65 -6.42 10.42
C LYS A 64 -15.91 -5.59 10.15
N GLN A 65 -17.02 -5.89 10.83
CA GLN A 65 -18.31 -5.20 10.72
C GLN A 65 -18.25 -3.74 11.22
N VAL A 66 -17.63 -3.47 12.37
CA VAL A 66 -17.49 -2.09 12.89
C VAL A 66 -16.65 -1.21 11.95
N GLY A 67 -15.65 -1.80 11.29
CA GLY A 67 -14.86 -1.09 10.27
C GLY A 67 -15.64 -0.78 8.98
N GLN A 68 -16.57 -1.65 8.58
CA GLN A 68 -17.45 -1.39 7.42
C GLN A 68 -18.42 -0.23 7.69
N VAL A 69 -18.97 -0.16 8.90
CA VAL A 69 -19.85 0.95 9.31
C VAL A 69 -19.11 2.29 9.30
N SER A 70 -17.83 2.32 9.71
CA SER A 70 -17.00 3.54 9.62
C SER A 70 -16.78 4.00 8.18
N MET A 71 -16.49 3.07 7.25
CA MET A 71 -16.28 3.42 5.83
C MET A 71 -17.57 3.95 5.18
N LEU A 72 -18.72 3.36 5.51
CA LEU A 72 -20.01 3.86 5.04
C LEU A 72 -20.29 5.29 5.54
N LYS A 73 -19.94 5.61 6.80
CA LYS A 73 -20.05 6.98 7.32
C LYS A 73 -19.18 7.98 6.55
N ASP A 74 -17.97 7.58 6.17
CA ASP A 74 -17.06 8.41 5.37
C ASP A 74 -17.59 8.62 3.94
N ASP A 75 -18.16 7.59 3.31
CA ASP A 75 -18.79 7.68 1.99
C ASP A 75 -20.05 8.58 2.01
N VAL A 76 -20.84 8.53 3.07
CA VAL A 76 -22.00 9.43 3.25
C VAL A 76 -21.55 10.88 3.39
N ALA A 77 -20.50 11.15 4.16
CA ALA A 77 -19.91 12.47 4.28
C ALA A 77 -19.36 12.96 2.92
N LEU A 78 -18.77 12.07 2.12
CA LEU A 78 -18.31 12.36 0.77
C LEU A 78 -19.44 12.73 -0.18
N PHE A 79 -20.52 11.92 -0.24
CA PHE A 79 -21.69 12.22 -1.07
C PHE A 79 -22.34 13.54 -0.69
N SER A 80 -22.39 13.86 0.61
CA SER A 80 -22.87 15.15 1.11
C SER A 80 -22.00 16.31 0.60
N ARG A 81 -20.67 16.18 0.66
CA ARG A 81 -19.74 17.19 0.11
C ARG A 81 -19.87 17.34 -1.40
N LEU A 82 -19.96 16.24 -2.14
CA LEU A 82 -20.17 16.25 -3.59
C LEU A 82 -21.47 16.97 -3.95
N TYR A 83 -22.56 16.67 -3.23
CA TYR A 83 -23.84 17.34 -3.42
C TYR A 83 -23.73 18.86 -3.19
N ILE A 84 -23.14 19.29 -2.07
CA ILE A 84 -22.92 20.71 -1.76
C ILE A 84 -22.10 21.41 -2.86
N VAL A 85 -21.01 20.78 -3.31
CA VAL A 85 -20.19 21.33 -4.41
C VAL A 85 -21.03 21.47 -5.68
N THR A 86 -21.85 20.49 -6.04
CA THR A 86 -22.69 20.57 -7.26
C THR A 86 -23.85 21.59 -7.19
N GLN A 87 -24.19 22.12 -6.01
CA GLN A 87 -25.27 23.10 -5.83
C GLN A 87 -24.79 24.56 -5.82
N HIS A 88 -23.52 24.83 -5.53
CA HIS A 88 -22.95 26.19 -5.58
C HIS A 88 -22.68 26.61 -7.04
N ARG A 89 -22.98 27.87 -7.40
CA ARG A 89 -22.75 28.40 -8.77
C ARG A 89 -21.28 28.33 -9.23
N ASP A 90 -20.32 28.29 -8.30
CA ASP A 90 -18.87 28.17 -8.54
C ASP A 90 -18.28 26.81 -8.09
N GLY A 91 -19.13 25.79 -7.98
CA GLY A 91 -18.75 24.44 -7.61
C GLY A 91 -18.05 23.70 -8.74
N ASP A 92 -16.73 23.80 -8.79
CA ASP A 92 -15.92 23.13 -9.81
C ASP A 92 -15.66 21.64 -9.46
N LEU A 93 -16.24 20.73 -10.26
CA LEU A 93 -15.99 19.28 -10.15
C LEU A 93 -14.53 18.94 -10.42
N ASP A 94 -13.82 19.73 -11.24
CA ASP A 94 -12.39 19.53 -11.47
C ASP A 94 -11.60 19.77 -10.17
N THR A 95 -11.95 20.81 -9.43
CA THR A 95 -11.42 21.04 -8.07
C THR A 95 -11.76 19.86 -7.15
N PHE A 96 -12.99 19.35 -7.14
CA PHE A 96 -13.37 18.23 -6.27
C PHE A 96 -12.49 16.98 -6.48
N PHE A 97 -12.26 16.58 -7.73
CA PHE A 97 -11.48 15.37 -8.04
C PHE A 97 -9.96 15.55 -7.92
N LYS A 98 -9.47 16.80 -7.86
CA LYS A 98 -8.06 17.12 -7.54
C LYS A 98 -7.72 16.93 -6.07
N HIS A 99 -8.69 17.07 -5.16
CA HIS A 99 -8.47 16.96 -3.73
C HIS A 99 -8.81 15.58 -3.18
N GLU A 100 -8.09 15.17 -2.13
CA GLU A 100 -8.42 13.97 -1.39
C GLU A 100 -9.59 14.27 -0.45
N ASN A 101 -10.72 13.60 -0.67
CA ASN A 101 -11.96 13.89 0.04
C ASN A 101 -12.25 12.91 1.18
N HIS A 102 -11.43 11.85 1.31
CA HIS A 102 -11.39 10.92 2.43
C HIS A 102 -10.19 11.23 3.35
N PRO A 103 -10.16 10.70 4.58
CA PRO A 103 -8.98 10.84 5.46
C PRO A 103 -7.70 10.23 4.88
N TYR A 104 -7.84 9.32 3.92
CA TYR A 104 -6.77 8.65 3.18
C TYR A 104 -7.29 8.23 1.79
N PRO A 105 -6.42 8.11 0.76
CA PRO A 105 -6.79 7.70 -0.59
C PRO A 105 -7.30 6.26 -0.63
N PRO A 106 -8.60 5.99 -0.92
CA PRO A 106 -9.15 4.63 -0.88
C PRO A 106 -8.48 3.65 -1.86
N SER A 107 -7.94 4.18 -2.95
CA SER A 107 -7.20 3.43 -3.97
C SER A 107 -5.83 2.92 -3.52
N LEU A 108 -5.24 3.51 -2.46
CA LEU A 108 -3.91 3.16 -1.93
C LEU A 108 -3.97 2.70 -0.46
N ALA A 109 -4.99 3.10 0.29
CA ALA A 109 -5.09 2.83 1.72
C ALA A 109 -6.23 1.86 2.04
N GLU A 110 -5.98 0.97 2.98
CA GLU A 110 -7.02 0.16 3.65
C GLU A 110 -7.05 0.54 5.12
N ARG A 111 -8.10 1.24 5.55
CA ARG A 111 -8.29 1.71 6.93
C ARG A 111 -7.09 2.54 7.44
N GLY A 112 -6.61 3.47 6.62
CA GLY A 112 -5.47 4.34 6.93
C GLY A 112 -4.10 3.67 6.90
N LYS A 113 -4.01 2.39 6.54
CA LYS A 113 -2.76 1.64 6.38
C LYS A 113 -2.49 1.37 4.90
N LEU A 114 -1.21 1.16 4.54
CA LEU A 114 -0.83 0.73 3.18
C LEU A 114 -1.62 -0.51 2.75
N ARG A 115 -2.21 -0.46 1.56
CA ARG A 115 -2.97 -1.57 0.97
C ARG A 115 -2.03 -2.66 0.46
N GLN A 116 -2.28 -3.91 0.87
CA GLN A 116 -1.45 -5.06 0.51
C GLN A 116 -2.02 -5.81 -0.71
N GLY A 117 -1.13 -6.26 -1.60
CA GLY A 117 -1.46 -7.00 -2.80
C GLY A 117 -0.92 -8.44 -2.75
N LYS A 118 -1.37 -9.29 -3.68
CA LYS A 118 -0.80 -10.63 -3.87
C LYS A 118 0.47 -10.54 -4.73
N LYS A 119 1.64 -10.72 -4.11
CA LYS A 119 2.96 -10.69 -4.81
C LYS A 119 3.18 -11.88 -5.74
N SER A 120 2.61 -13.04 -5.41
CA SER A 120 2.82 -14.33 -6.10
C SER A 120 2.47 -14.34 -7.59
N ASP A 121 1.60 -13.43 -8.04
CA ASP A 121 1.22 -13.32 -9.44
C ASP A 121 2.41 -12.93 -10.34
N LEU A 122 3.40 -12.19 -9.80
CA LEU A 122 4.59 -11.78 -10.53
C LEU A 122 5.51 -12.98 -10.81
N THR A 123 5.67 -13.89 -9.85
CA THR A 123 6.45 -15.12 -10.05
C THR A 123 5.91 -15.92 -11.23
N ASN A 124 4.59 -16.07 -11.37
CA ASN A 124 3.99 -16.79 -12.49
C ASN A 124 4.26 -16.15 -13.86
N ILE A 125 4.46 -14.83 -13.90
CA ILE A 125 4.79 -14.08 -15.12
C ILE A 125 6.26 -14.31 -15.48
N LEU A 126 7.14 -14.27 -14.48
CA LEU A 126 8.59 -14.43 -14.65
C LEU A 126 9.00 -15.89 -14.87
N ALA A 127 8.25 -16.83 -14.28
CA ALA A 127 8.50 -18.27 -14.33
C ALA A 127 8.02 -18.93 -15.63
N GLN A 128 7.84 -18.18 -16.72
CA GLN A 128 7.47 -18.78 -18.00
C GLN A 128 8.62 -19.64 -18.56
N LYS A 129 8.57 -20.92 -18.19
CA LYS A 129 9.31 -22.10 -18.66
C LYS A 129 10.70 -21.83 -19.24
N THR A 130 11.67 -21.62 -18.36
CA THR A 130 13.03 -22.13 -18.62
C THR A 130 12.95 -23.65 -18.66
N GLN A 131 13.29 -24.27 -19.80
CA GLN A 131 13.38 -25.73 -19.94
C GLN A 131 14.66 -26.30 -19.31
N GLU A 132 15.56 -25.43 -18.86
CA GLU A 132 16.83 -25.81 -18.30
C GLU A 132 16.65 -26.30 -16.86
N GLU A 133 17.14 -27.51 -16.60
CA GLU A 133 17.26 -28.03 -15.25
C GLU A 133 18.55 -27.50 -14.61
N PRO A 134 18.52 -27.18 -13.31
CA PRO A 134 19.73 -26.77 -12.60
C PRO A 134 20.78 -27.89 -12.60
N SER A 135 22.05 -27.50 -12.56
CA SER A 135 23.13 -28.44 -12.27
C SER A 135 22.93 -29.12 -10.90
N GLY A 136 23.42 -30.35 -10.76
CA GLY A 136 23.37 -31.08 -9.49
C GLY A 136 24.28 -30.49 -8.39
N SER A 137 25.24 -29.64 -8.76
CA SER A 137 26.21 -28.99 -7.88
C SER A 137 26.36 -27.52 -8.23
N PHE A 138 26.60 -26.69 -7.22
CA PHE A 138 26.82 -25.25 -7.33
C PHE A 138 28.09 -24.86 -6.57
N ASP A 139 28.83 -23.86 -7.02
CA ASP A 139 30.01 -23.39 -6.29
C ASP A 139 29.61 -22.79 -4.94
N VAL A 140 28.53 -21.99 -4.94
CA VAL A 140 27.99 -21.33 -3.75
C VAL A 140 26.48 -21.49 -3.62
N ARG A 141 26.01 -21.70 -2.38
CA ARG A 141 24.59 -21.67 -2.01
C ARG A 141 24.34 -20.55 -1.01
N VAL A 142 23.58 -19.53 -1.41
CA VAL A 142 23.18 -18.42 -0.53
C VAL A 142 21.77 -18.68 -0.02
N LEU A 143 21.61 -18.75 1.29
CA LEU A 143 20.37 -19.09 1.97
C LEU A 143 19.76 -17.85 2.60
N ASP A 144 18.51 -17.56 2.23
CA ASP A 144 17.63 -16.72 3.04
C ASP A 144 17.37 -17.46 4.36
N GLY A 145 18.11 -17.08 5.39
CA GLY A 145 18.16 -17.80 6.64
C GLY A 145 16.80 -17.83 7.34
N ALA A 146 16.06 -16.71 7.31
CA ALA A 146 14.72 -16.65 7.89
C ALA A 146 13.77 -17.64 7.18
N ALA A 147 13.83 -17.72 5.85
CA ALA A 147 13.07 -18.71 5.09
C ALA A 147 13.48 -20.16 5.46
N VAL A 148 14.78 -20.44 5.58
CA VAL A 148 15.28 -21.77 5.97
C VAL A 148 14.78 -22.17 7.37
N VAL A 149 14.86 -21.27 8.34
CA VAL A 149 14.38 -21.51 9.72
C VAL A 149 12.88 -21.77 9.78
N HIS A 150 12.10 -21.16 8.89
CA HIS A 150 10.66 -21.46 8.75
C HIS A 150 10.38 -22.82 8.12
N LEU A 151 11.28 -23.34 7.28
CA LEU A 151 11.13 -24.63 6.58
C LEU A 151 11.59 -25.82 7.42
N LEU A 152 12.59 -25.63 8.28
CA LEU A 152 13.17 -26.70 9.08
C LEU A 152 12.21 -27.16 10.19
N PRO A 153 12.05 -28.48 10.39
CA PRO A 153 11.15 -29.01 11.40
C PRO A 153 11.72 -28.82 12.80
N VAL A 154 10.84 -28.53 13.76
CA VAL A 154 11.16 -28.53 15.20
C VAL A 154 10.48 -29.69 15.95
N THR A 155 9.81 -30.58 15.23
CA THR A 155 9.09 -31.71 15.82
C THR A 155 10.06 -32.69 16.46
N GLY A 156 9.82 -33.05 17.72
CA GLY A 156 10.70 -33.94 18.48
C GLY A 156 11.95 -33.27 19.04
N ILE A 157 12.12 -31.95 18.84
CA ILE A 157 13.26 -31.20 19.36
C ILE A 157 12.93 -30.60 20.72
N THR A 158 13.82 -30.81 21.69
CA THR A 158 13.63 -30.37 23.07
C THR A 158 14.18 -28.97 23.34
N THR A 159 15.45 -28.71 23.00
CA THR A 159 16.16 -27.46 23.31
C THR A 159 16.71 -26.77 22.06
N PHE A 160 17.12 -25.50 22.18
CA PHE A 160 17.74 -24.80 21.05
C PHE A 160 19.11 -25.40 20.68
N ASP A 161 19.86 -25.96 21.64
CA ASP A 161 21.07 -26.75 21.34
C ASP A 161 20.75 -27.98 20.49
N ASP A 162 19.67 -28.70 20.82
CA ASP A 162 19.20 -29.85 20.04
C ASP A 162 18.75 -29.44 18.64
N TYR A 163 18.07 -28.29 18.52
CA TYR A 163 17.66 -27.73 17.22
C TYR A 163 18.88 -27.39 16.36
N ALA A 164 19.87 -26.69 16.93
CA ALA A 164 21.07 -26.31 16.21
C ALA A 164 21.86 -27.53 15.75
N SER A 165 22.13 -28.47 16.65
CA SER A 165 23.03 -29.61 16.41
C SER A 165 22.35 -30.74 15.64
N GLY A 166 21.04 -30.95 15.85
CA GLY A 166 20.28 -32.05 15.25
C GLY A 166 19.53 -31.70 13.97
N VAL A 167 19.29 -30.41 13.69
CA VAL A 167 18.50 -29.99 12.52
C VAL A 167 19.23 -28.95 11.68
N PHE A 168 19.61 -27.82 12.26
CA PHE A 168 20.12 -26.68 11.50
C PHE A 168 21.52 -26.93 10.92
N VAL A 169 22.50 -27.32 11.74
CA VAL A 169 23.86 -27.63 11.28
C VAL A 169 23.87 -28.80 10.29
N PRO A 170 23.16 -29.93 10.52
CA PRO A 170 23.03 -30.99 9.52
C PRO A 170 22.42 -30.53 8.20
N HIS A 171 21.50 -29.55 8.22
CA HIS A 171 20.98 -28.97 6.99
C HIS A 171 22.06 -28.22 6.20
N ILE A 172 22.91 -27.44 6.87
CA ILE A 172 24.06 -26.74 6.25
C ILE A 172 25.07 -27.74 5.69
N MET A 173 25.41 -28.79 6.46
CA MET A 173 26.29 -29.87 6.00
C MET A 173 25.79 -30.51 4.69
N ARG A 174 24.47 -30.76 4.59
CA ARG A 174 23.86 -31.29 3.37
C ARG A 174 23.95 -30.34 2.19
N GLN A 175 23.88 -29.02 2.41
CA GLN A 175 24.10 -28.06 1.34
C GLN A 175 25.55 -28.13 0.82
N LEU A 176 26.52 -28.31 1.73
CA LEU A 176 27.96 -28.43 1.41
C LEU A 176 28.33 -29.74 0.68
N GLU A 177 27.49 -30.78 0.71
CA GLU A 177 27.70 -31.99 -0.09
C GLU A 177 27.77 -31.67 -1.60
N THR A 178 27.04 -30.63 -2.03
CA THR A 178 26.91 -30.21 -3.43
C THR A 178 27.26 -28.73 -3.62
N SER A 179 28.04 -28.15 -2.70
CA SER A 179 28.67 -26.85 -2.89
C SER A 179 29.97 -26.67 -2.11
N MET A 180 30.83 -25.78 -2.55
CA MET A 180 32.07 -25.44 -1.83
C MET A 180 31.82 -24.42 -0.73
N ARG A 181 30.86 -23.52 -0.97
CA ARG A 181 30.52 -22.42 -0.07
C ARG A 181 29.02 -22.40 0.25
N VAL A 182 28.67 -22.09 1.50
CA VAL A 182 27.29 -21.83 1.94
C VAL A 182 27.24 -20.53 2.74
N ASP A 183 26.33 -19.64 2.37
CA ASP A 183 26.15 -18.35 3.03
C ASP A 183 24.76 -18.29 3.65
N VAL A 184 24.66 -18.04 4.96
CA VAL A 184 23.37 -17.89 5.67
C VAL A 184 23.13 -16.43 6.00
N VAL A 185 22.13 -15.84 5.33
CA VAL A 185 21.84 -14.42 5.40
C VAL A 185 20.59 -14.17 6.24
N TRP A 186 20.72 -13.37 7.29
CA TRP A 186 19.65 -13.02 8.23
C TRP A 186 19.25 -11.56 8.08
N ASP A 187 17.99 -11.26 8.40
CA ASP A 187 17.55 -9.89 8.64
C ASP A 187 18.23 -9.30 9.88
N ARG A 188 18.41 -7.99 9.87
CA ARG A 188 18.65 -7.16 11.05
C ARG A 188 17.35 -6.48 11.44
N TYR A 189 17.02 -6.51 12.72
CA TYR A 189 15.82 -5.87 13.25
C TYR A 189 16.24 -4.55 13.92
N LEU A 190 15.98 -3.43 13.24
CA LEU A 190 16.27 -2.09 13.73
C LEU A 190 15.04 -1.46 14.41
N ASP A 191 15.28 -0.65 15.43
CA ASP A 191 14.25 0.17 16.08
C ASP A 191 13.82 1.32 15.15
N ASN A 192 12.54 1.71 15.20
CA ASN A 192 11.96 2.78 14.38
C ASN A 192 12.14 2.54 12.87
N SER A 193 12.05 1.29 12.40
CA SER A 193 12.07 0.98 10.97
C SER A 193 10.67 1.12 10.36
N ILE A 194 10.57 1.53 9.09
CA ILE A 194 9.30 1.51 8.33
C ILE A 194 8.67 0.11 8.38
N LYS A 195 9.51 -0.93 8.34
CA LYS A 195 9.11 -2.34 8.32
C LYS A 195 8.54 -2.81 9.67
N GLU A 196 8.80 -2.09 10.76
CA GLU A 196 8.24 -2.40 12.08
C GLU A 196 6.70 -2.38 12.05
N SER A 197 6.11 -1.37 11.41
CA SER A 197 4.65 -1.26 11.24
C SER A 197 4.05 -2.44 10.47
N THR A 198 4.81 -3.02 9.53
CA THR A 198 4.42 -4.22 8.78
C THR A 198 4.55 -5.47 9.64
N ARG A 199 5.54 -5.54 10.54
CA ARG A 199 5.72 -6.62 11.53
C ARG A 199 4.58 -6.63 12.55
N GLU A 200 4.18 -5.47 13.09
CA GLU A 200 3.07 -5.37 14.05
C GLU A 200 1.74 -5.92 13.51
N LYS A 201 1.48 -5.75 12.20
CA LYS A 201 0.28 -6.29 11.54
C LYS A 201 0.27 -7.83 11.49
N ARG A 202 1.43 -8.49 11.54
CA ARG A 202 1.56 -9.96 11.56
C ARG A 202 1.20 -10.56 12.94
N GLY A 203 0.93 -9.71 13.93
CA GLY A 203 0.57 -10.06 15.30
C GLY A 203 1.78 -10.11 16.23
N LYS A 204 1.53 -10.03 17.54
CA LYS A 204 2.57 -10.18 18.56
C LYS A 204 2.78 -11.67 18.83
N GLY A 205 4.00 -12.15 18.62
CA GLY A 205 4.42 -13.50 19.00
C GLY A 205 4.69 -13.61 20.50
N VAL A 206 4.76 -14.84 21.02
CA VAL A 206 5.20 -15.07 22.40
C VAL A 206 6.70 -14.89 22.52
N ARG A 207 7.12 -13.88 23.29
CA ARG A 207 8.54 -13.64 23.61
C ARG A 207 9.10 -14.76 24.49
N ARG A 208 10.17 -15.41 24.03
CA ARG A 208 10.90 -16.48 24.73
C ARG A 208 12.40 -16.33 24.53
N LYS A 209 13.15 -16.26 25.62
CA LYS A 209 14.61 -16.09 25.55
C LYS A 209 15.29 -17.27 24.86
N VAL A 210 16.12 -17.00 23.85
CA VAL A 210 16.92 -18.03 23.19
C VAL A 210 18.23 -18.23 23.95
N ALA A 211 18.46 -19.46 24.38
CA ALA A 211 19.71 -19.94 24.95
C ALA A 211 19.74 -21.45 24.74
N GLY A 212 20.93 -22.04 24.61
CA GLY A 212 21.08 -23.45 24.22
C GLY A 212 20.18 -24.42 24.98
N GLN A 213 20.22 -24.36 26.32
CA GLN A 213 19.41 -25.21 27.21
C GLN A 213 17.93 -24.80 27.34
N THR A 214 17.50 -23.69 26.74
CA THR A 214 16.08 -23.29 26.77
C THR A 214 15.27 -24.22 25.86
N LYS A 215 14.08 -24.61 26.32
CA LYS A 215 13.15 -25.42 25.51
C LYS A 215 12.62 -24.67 24.29
N VAL A 216 12.64 -25.33 23.13
CA VAL A 216 12.00 -24.83 21.91
C VAL A 216 10.50 -24.68 22.15
N PRO A 217 9.87 -23.58 21.70
CA PRO A 217 8.43 -23.40 21.84
C PRO A 217 7.65 -24.35 20.94
N GLY A 218 6.58 -24.95 21.48
CA GLY A 218 5.71 -25.84 20.72
C GLY A 218 4.98 -25.16 19.56
N ASN A 219 4.77 -23.84 19.62
CA ASN A 219 4.22 -23.05 18.51
C ASN A 219 5.34 -22.22 17.85
N TRP A 220 6.13 -22.87 17.00
CA TRP A 220 7.25 -22.26 16.28
C TRP A 220 6.85 -21.06 15.40
N PRO A 221 5.75 -21.13 14.62
CA PRO A 221 5.31 -19.99 13.83
C PRO A 221 5.00 -18.75 14.68
N ASP A 222 4.43 -18.92 15.87
CA ASP A 222 4.13 -17.81 16.77
C ASP A 222 5.39 -17.25 17.45
N PHE A 223 6.33 -18.12 17.84
CA PHE A 223 7.64 -17.70 18.33
C PHE A 223 8.39 -16.83 17.31
N LEU A 224 8.38 -17.21 16.03
CA LEU A 224 9.02 -16.47 14.95
C LEU A 224 8.26 -15.19 14.56
N ARG A 225 7.14 -14.82 15.20
CA ARG A 225 6.50 -13.50 14.97
C ARG A 225 7.12 -12.39 15.81
N ASP A 226 7.79 -12.74 16.91
CA ASP A 226 8.44 -11.76 17.77
C ASP A 226 9.83 -11.41 17.22
N PRO A 227 10.14 -10.12 16.94
CA PRO A 227 11.40 -9.72 16.34
C PRO A 227 12.58 -9.98 17.27
N THR A 228 12.42 -9.83 18.59
CA THR A 228 13.51 -10.08 19.55
C THR A 228 13.87 -11.56 19.60
N ASN A 229 12.89 -12.45 19.54
CA ASN A 229 13.14 -13.89 19.40
C ASN A 229 13.98 -14.21 18.16
N LYS A 230 13.68 -13.57 17.03
CA LYS A 230 14.45 -13.76 15.80
C LYS A 230 15.88 -13.26 15.93
N VAL A 231 16.08 -12.07 16.49
CA VAL A 231 17.42 -11.51 16.74
C VAL A 231 18.26 -12.48 17.58
N GLU A 232 17.72 -12.95 18.72
CA GLU A 232 18.44 -13.88 19.58
C GLU A 232 18.66 -15.25 18.91
N LEU A 233 17.69 -15.75 18.15
CA LEU A 233 17.82 -17.02 17.44
C LEU A 233 18.90 -16.95 16.37
N PHE A 234 18.88 -15.91 15.53
CA PHE A 234 19.82 -15.78 14.42
C PHE A 234 21.25 -15.59 14.94
N GLN A 235 21.43 -14.80 16.00
CA GLN A 235 22.72 -14.70 16.68
C GLN A 235 23.18 -16.07 17.21
N PHE A 236 22.32 -16.79 17.94
CA PHE A 236 22.65 -18.10 18.48
C PHE A 236 23.03 -19.11 17.38
N LEU A 237 22.31 -19.13 16.26
CA LEU A 237 22.63 -20.03 15.14
C LEU A 237 23.94 -19.66 14.43
N SER A 238 24.24 -18.36 14.27
CA SER A 238 25.53 -17.91 13.74
C SER A 238 26.71 -18.28 14.64
N GLU A 239 26.56 -18.17 15.97
CA GLU A 239 27.56 -18.63 16.94
C GLU A 239 27.77 -20.16 16.86
N LYS A 240 26.70 -20.92 16.61
CA LYS A 240 26.79 -22.38 16.39
C LYS A 240 27.50 -22.75 15.10
N ILE A 241 27.36 -21.97 14.04
CA ILE A 241 28.14 -22.15 12.80
C ILE A 241 29.63 -21.98 13.10
N VAL A 242 30.03 -20.90 13.78
CA VAL A 242 31.45 -20.63 14.08
C VAL A 242 32.07 -21.71 14.98
N SER A 243 31.31 -22.26 15.92
CA SER A 243 31.77 -23.33 16.81
C SER A 243 31.73 -24.74 16.19
N THR A 244 31.23 -24.87 14.96
CA THR A 244 31.19 -26.15 14.24
C THR A 244 32.38 -26.29 13.31
N THR A 245 33.06 -27.43 13.38
CA THR A 245 34.06 -27.84 12.38
C THR A 245 33.35 -28.42 11.16
N PHE A 246 33.49 -27.75 10.01
CA PHE A 246 32.98 -28.21 8.72
C PHE A 246 34.06 -29.03 7.98
N PRO A 247 33.68 -29.84 6.96
CA PRO A 247 34.64 -30.63 6.19
C PRO A 247 35.73 -29.77 5.55
N ASP A 248 36.93 -30.34 5.40
CA ASP A 248 38.07 -29.61 4.84
C ASP A 248 37.77 -29.04 3.44
N GLY A 249 38.21 -27.81 3.22
CA GLY A 249 37.98 -27.07 1.97
C GLY A 249 36.57 -26.52 1.79
N LYS A 250 35.65 -26.74 2.74
CA LYS A 250 34.30 -26.14 2.73
C LYS A 250 34.27 -24.84 3.52
N GLN A 251 33.50 -23.88 3.02
CA GLN A 251 33.38 -22.55 3.61
C GLN A 251 31.93 -22.28 4.02
N VAL A 252 31.74 -21.77 5.22
CA VAL A 252 30.42 -21.33 5.69
C VAL A 252 30.49 -19.90 6.18
N PHE A 253 29.67 -19.03 5.59
CA PHE A 253 29.48 -17.67 6.05
C PHE A 253 28.10 -17.54 6.70
N ALA A 254 28.01 -16.78 7.78
CA ALA A 254 26.74 -16.44 8.40
C ALA A 254 26.75 -14.99 8.84
N THR A 255 25.67 -14.29 8.56
CA THR A 255 25.53 -12.92 9.05
C THR A 255 25.35 -12.90 10.57
N SER A 256 25.78 -11.86 11.26
CA SER A 256 25.54 -11.67 12.70
C SER A 256 25.47 -10.18 13.01
N GLY A 257 24.25 -9.65 13.12
CA GLY A 257 24.03 -8.20 13.15
C GLY A 257 24.62 -7.56 11.89
N ALA A 258 25.43 -6.51 12.06
CA ALA A 258 26.13 -5.84 10.96
C ALA A 258 27.31 -6.65 10.40
N SER A 259 27.87 -7.58 11.17
CA SER A 259 29.07 -8.33 10.78
C SER A 259 28.72 -9.62 10.04
N VAL A 260 29.74 -10.24 9.45
CA VAL A 260 29.68 -11.60 8.91
C VAL A 260 30.69 -12.44 9.68
N VAL A 261 30.26 -13.60 10.14
CA VAL A 261 31.13 -14.61 10.74
C VAL A 261 31.35 -15.73 9.74
N CYS A 262 32.50 -16.40 9.80
CA CYS A 262 32.82 -17.49 8.89
C CYS A 262 33.45 -18.68 9.63
N SER A 263 33.41 -19.84 8.97
CA SER A 263 34.13 -21.06 9.36
C SER A 263 34.70 -21.72 8.11
N GLY A 264 35.91 -22.29 8.22
CA GLY A 264 36.61 -22.98 7.13
C GLY A 264 37.36 -22.07 6.14
N THR A 265 37.60 -20.80 6.48
CA THR A 265 38.36 -19.84 5.66
C THR A 265 38.88 -18.66 6.48
N ASP A 266 39.97 -18.05 6.02
CA ASP A 266 40.50 -16.77 6.55
C ASP A 266 39.90 -15.56 5.81
N HIS A 267 39.10 -15.78 4.76
CA HIS A 267 38.43 -14.71 4.03
C HIS A 267 37.43 -13.96 4.93
N SER A 268 37.53 -12.63 4.93
CA SER A 268 36.67 -11.77 5.75
C SER A 268 35.83 -10.86 4.87
N MET A 269 34.52 -10.90 5.09
CA MET A 269 33.58 -9.97 4.43
C MET A 269 33.45 -8.68 5.26
N PRO A 270 33.35 -7.51 4.61
CA PRO A 270 33.15 -6.26 5.32
C PRO A 270 31.79 -6.23 6.05
N PRO A 271 31.65 -5.43 7.12
CA PRO A 271 30.36 -5.16 7.74
C PRO A 271 29.34 -4.64 6.73
N CYS A 272 28.06 -4.93 6.97
CA CYS A 272 26.94 -4.57 6.11
C CYS A 272 25.84 -3.85 6.90
N ASP A 273 25.41 -2.69 6.41
CA ASP A 273 24.39 -1.85 7.05
C ASP A 273 22.94 -2.15 6.64
N HIS A 274 22.74 -3.13 5.75
CA HIS A 274 21.42 -3.52 5.24
C HIS A 274 20.52 -4.03 6.37
N GLU A 275 19.27 -3.58 6.39
CA GLU A 275 18.27 -4.07 7.34
C GLU A 275 17.78 -5.48 6.96
N GLU A 276 17.50 -5.74 5.69
CA GLU A 276 16.82 -6.97 5.26
C GLU A 276 17.77 -7.97 4.59
N ALA A 277 17.45 -9.26 4.72
CA ALA A 277 18.20 -10.31 4.04
C ALA A 277 18.10 -10.19 2.50
N ASP A 278 17.02 -9.60 1.99
CA ASP A 278 16.72 -9.55 0.55
C ASP A 278 17.78 -8.80 -0.26
N THR A 279 18.25 -7.65 0.23
CA THR A 279 19.35 -6.89 -0.35
C THR A 279 20.71 -7.47 0.03
N ARG A 280 20.84 -7.97 1.25
CA ARG A 280 22.12 -8.48 1.76
C ARG A 280 22.57 -9.76 1.04
N ILE A 281 21.63 -10.57 0.55
CA ILE A 281 21.91 -11.72 -0.33
C ILE A 281 22.76 -11.30 -1.55
N VAL A 282 22.54 -10.10 -2.10
CA VAL A 282 23.31 -9.61 -3.26
C VAL A 282 24.77 -9.33 -2.90
N VAL A 283 25.03 -8.83 -1.69
CA VAL A 283 26.40 -8.61 -1.17
C VAL A 283 27.14 -9.95 -1.05
N HIS A 284 26.49 -10.97 -0.49
CA HIS A 284 27.05 -12.32 -0.37
C HIS A 284 27.28 -12.99 -1.73
N LEU A 285 26.33 -12.81 -2.65
CA LEU A 285 26.47 -13.31 -4.02
C LEU A 285 27.66 -12.65 -4.73
N GLN A 286 27.81 -11.34 -4.60
CA GLN A 286 28.93 -10.61 -5.21
C GLN A 286 30.28 -11.06 -4.62
N ASP A 287 30.38 -11.20 -3.29
CA ASP A 287 31.61 -11.67 -2.63
C ASP A 287 32.00 -13.09 -3.07
N ALA A 288 31.03 -13.98 -3.26
CA ALA A 288 31.28 -15.31 -3.79
C ALA A 288 31.80 -15.28 -5.25
N LEU A 289 31.22 -14.43 -6.09
CA LEU A 289 31.68 -14.22 -7.47
C LEU A 289 33.09 -13.60 -7.51
N GLU A 290 33.39 -12.64 -6.63
CA GLU A 290 34.74 -12.06 -6.46
C GLU A 290 35.77 -13.10 -6.01
N SER A 291 35.33 -14.09 -5.24
CA SER A 291 36.14 -15.23 -4.81
C SER A 291 36.30 -16.32 -5.89
N GLY A 292 35.78 -16.10 -7.10
CA GLY A 292 35.91 -17.01 -8.24
C GLY A 292 34.80 -18.04 -8.41
N CYS A 293 33.71 -17.97 -7.63
CA CYS A 293 32.53 -18.80 -7.88
C CYS A 293 31.88 -18.39 -9.21
N THR A 294 31.32 -19.37 -9.93
CA THR A 294 30.62 -19.13 -11.20
C THR A 294 29.17 -19.59 -11.16
N THR A 295 28.89 -20.73 -10.52
CA THR A 295 27.54 -21.27 -10.37
C THR A 295 26.98 -20.97 -8.98
N CYS A 296 25.87 -20.24 -8.92
CA CYS A 296 25.30 -19.73 -7.68
C CYS A 296 23.84 -20.15 -7.52
N LEU A 297 23.48 -20.66 -6.34
CA LEU A 297 22.09 -20.96 -6.00
C LEU A 297 21.62 -20.13 -4.82
N VAL A 298 20.58 -19.32 -5.01
CA VAL A 298 19.90 -18.58 -3.94
C VAL A 298 18.64 -19.33 -3.50
N ARG A 299 18.52 -19.65 -2.22
CA ARG A 299 17.32 -20.27 -1.63
C ARG A 299 16.47 -19.22 -0.94
N THR A 300 15.26 -18.96 -1.43
CA THR A 300 14.31 -18.01 -0.81
C THR A 300 12.84 -18.35 -1.10
N VAL A 301 11.94 -17.78 -0.31
CA VAL A 301 10.49 -17.78 -0.58
C VAL A 301 9.94 -16.38 -0.85
N ASP A 302 10.77 -15.35 -0.74
CA ASP A 302 10.33 -13.96 -0.90
C ASP A 302 10.50 -13.48 -2.34
N THR A 303 9.43 -12.93 -2.89
CA THR A 303 9.38 -12.37 -4.24
C THR A 303 10.31 -11.16 -4.37
N ASP A 304 10.53 -10.42 -3.28
CA ASP A 304 11.38 -9.22 -3.30
C ASP A 304 12.83 -9.60 -3.66
N VAL A 305 13.35 -10.73 -3.15
CA VAL A 305 14.68 -11.28 -3.52
C VAL A 305 14.78 -11.58 -5.02
N LEU A 306 13.77 -12.24 -5.60
CA LEU A 306 13.74 -12.56 -7.02
C LEU A 306 13.77 -11.30 -7.88
N VAL A 307 12.97 -10.30 -7.51
CA VAL A 307 12.91 -9.01 -8.21
C VAL A 307 14.23 -8.26 -8.14
N ILE A 308 14.88 -8.24 -6.97
CA ILE A 308 16.18 -7.59 -6.77
C ILE A 308 17.26 -8.28 -7.62
N LEU A 309 17.32 -9.61 -7.62
CA LEU A 309 18.30 -10.37 -8.41
C LEU A 309 18.15 -10.13 -9.91
N ILE A 310 16.92 -10.12 -10.43
CA ILE A 310 16.64 -9.78 -11.84
C ILE A 310 17.08 -8.34 -12.15
N GLY A 311 16.76 -7.39 -11.26
CA GLY A 311 17.18 -5.99 -11.40
C GLY A 311 18.70 -5.78 -11.36
N LYS A 312 19.42 -6.67 -10.66
CA LYS A 312 20.88 -6.60 -10.52
C LYS A 312 21.67 -7.48 -11.46
N TYR A 313 21.01 -8.40 -12.15
CA TYR A 313 21.68 -9.35 -13.03
C TYR A 313 22.62 -8.68 -14.03
N HIS A 314 22.18 -7.66 -14.77
CA HIS A 314 23.04 -7.02 -15.79
C HIS A 314 24.25 -6.29 -15.20
N PHE A 315 24.14 -5.77 -13.97
CA PHE A 315 25.29 -5.23 -13.26
C PHE A 315 26.29 -6.34 -12.88
N LEU A 316 25.79 -7.45 -12.32
CA LEU A 316 26.63 -8.59 -11.95
C LEU A 316 27.29 -9.22 -13.19
N ALA A 317 26.53 -9.50 -14.25
CA ALA A 317 27.03 -10.08 -15.49
C ALA A 317 28.07 -9.17 -16.19
N SER A 318 27.99 -7.85 -16.03
CA SER A 318 29.01 -6.94 -16.56
C SER A 318 30.36 -7.06 -15.86
N LYS A 319 30.37 -7.43 -14.57
CA LYS A 319 31.58 -7.62 -13.77
C LYS A 319 32.06 -9.08 -13.77
N TYR A 320 31.13 -10.02 -13.80
CA TYR A 320 31.36 -11.46 -13.74
C TYR A 320 30.61 -12.13 -14.91
N PRO A 321 31.15 -12.10 -16.14
CA PRO A 321 30.45 -12.61 -17.32
C PRO A 321 30.10 -14.09 -17.27
N SER A 322 30.84 -14.88 -16.48
CA SER A 322 30.62 -16.32 -16.30
C SER A 322 29.62 -16.66 -15.18
N ALA A 323 28.97 -15.65 -14.56
CA ALA A 323 28.03 -15.89 -13.47
C ALA A 323 26.77 -16.60 -13.98
N ASP A 324 26.50 -17.78 -13.44
CA ASP A 324 25.31 -18.60 -13.67
C ASP A 324 24.46 -18.61 -12.38
N ILE A 325 23.39 -17.83 -12.36
CA ILE A 325 22.63 -17.52 -11.14
C ILE A 325 21.25 -18.19 -11.18
N TRP A 326 21.01 -19.03 -10.18
CA TRP A 326 19.77 -19.76 -9.99
C TRP A 326 19.07 -19.36 -8.69
N VAL A 327 17.74 -19.43 -8.69
CA VAL A 327 16.91 -19.26 -7.49
C VAL A 327 16.07 -20.51 -7.24
N ALA A 328 16.29 -21.18 -6.12
CA ALA A 328 15.39 -22.17 -5.56
C ALA A 328 14.24 -21.46 -4.82
N PHE A 329 13.15 -21.20 -5.54
CA PHE A 329 12.03 -20.36 -5.09
C PHE A 329 10.86 -21.18 -4.54
N GLY A 330 10.16 -20.65 -3.54
CA GLY A 330 8.91 -21.23 -3.04
C GLY A 330 9.10 -22.44 -2.12
N SER A 331 8.02 -23.18 -1.85
CA SER A 331 8.04 -24.36 -0.98
C SER A 331 6.92 -25.35 -1.34
N GLY A 332 7.11 -26.62 -0.96
CA GLY A 332 6.15 -27.69 -1.21
C GLY A 332 5.78 -27.79 -2.69
N LYS A 333 4.49 -27.75 -3.00
CA LYS A 333 3.96 -27.85 -4.38
C LYS A 333 4.28 -26.65 -5.27
N ASN A 334 4.67 -25.52 -4.68
CA ASN A 334 5.00 -24.28 -5.41
C ASN A 334 6.52 -24.07 -5.48
N PHE A 335 7.31 -25.10 -5.18
CA PHE A 335 8.76 -25.04 -5.30
C PHE A 335 9.19 -25.09 -6.78
N LEU A 336 10.09 -24.19 -7.17
CA LEU A 336 10.57 -24.09 -8.55
C LEU A 336 12.02 -23.57 -8.57
N PHE A 337 12.81 -24.06 -9.53
CA PHE A 337 14.10 -23.47 -9.88
C PHE A 337 13.92 -22.44 -11.00
N LEU A 338 14.46 -21.24 -10.79
CA LEU A 338 14.42 -20.13 -11.74
C LEU A 338 15.84 -19.79 -12.16
N HIS A 339 16.13 -19.89 -13.45
CA HIS A 339 17.40 -19.46 -14.02
C HIS A 339 17.35 -17.96 -14.32
N ILE A 340 18.06 -17.15 -13.53
CA ILE A 340 17.99 -15.69 -13.62
C ILE A 340 18.52 -15.20 -14.97
N ASN A 341 19.59 -15.81 -15.49
CA ASN A 341 20.20 -15.38 -16.75
C ASN A 341 19.21 -15.52 -17.92
N ALA A 342 18.50 -16.66 -17.99
CA ALA A 342 17.52 -16.89 -19.04
C ALA A 342 16.29 -15.96 -18.91
N ILE A 343 15.83 -15.69 -17.68
CA ILE A 343 14.75 -14.72 -17.44
C ILE A 343 15.17 -13.32 -17.91
N CYS A 344 16.36 -12.85 -17.52
CA CYS A 344 16.86 -11.54 -17.92
C CYS A 344 17.14 -11.45 -19.42
N SER A 345 17.61 -12.53 -20.05
CA SER A 345 17.78 -12.60 -21.51
C SER A 345 16.44 -12.45 -22.24
N THR A 346 15.37 -13.04 -21.69
CA THR A 346 14.01 -12.95 -22.25
C THR A 346 13.38 -11.58 -22.03
N LEU A 347 13.58 -10.99 -20.84
CA LEU A 347 13.03 -9.66 -20.50
C LEU A 347 13.77 -8.52 -21.19
N GLY A 348 15.07 -8.71 -21.48
CA GLY A 348 15.96 -7.65 -21.94
C GLY A 348 16.47 -6.76 -20.80
N LYS A 349 17.55 -6.01 -21.09
CA LYS A 349 18.29 -5.21 -20.09
C LYS A 349 17.44 -4.13 -19.43
N GLU A 350 16.72 -3.34 -20.22
CA GLU A 350 15.94 -2.22 -19.71
C GLU A 350 14.82 -2.68 -18.79
N LYS A 351 14.06 -3.69 -19.21
CA LYS A 351 12.93 -4.20 -18.42
C LYS A 351 13.37 -4.95 -17.16
N SER A 352 14.48 -5.69 -17.24
CA SER A 352 15.08 -6.35 -16.08
C SER A 352 15.52 -5.32 -15.04
N THR A 353 16.28 -4.30 -15.48
CA THR A 353 16.77 -3.20 -14.63
C THR A 353 15.63 -2.41 -13.99
N ALA A 354 14.55 -2.15 -14.73
CA ALA A 354 13.37 -1.42 -14.25
C ALA A 354 12.49 -2.21 -13.25
N LEU A 355 12.65 -3.54 -13.15
CA LEU A 355 11.73 -4.40 -12.41
C LEU A 355 11.60 -4.07 -10.90
N PRO A 356 12.68 -3.72 -10.16
CA PRO A 356 12.57 -3.30 -8.76
C PRO A 356 11.70 -2.05 -8.58
N VAL A 357 11.82 -1.06 -9.48
CA VAL A 357 11.00 0.16 -9.43
C VAL A 357 9.55 -0.14 -9.77
N PHE A 358 9.31 -0.96 -10.80
CA PHE A 358 7.97 -1.44 -11.12
C PHE A 358 7.33 -2.13 -9.90
N HIS A 359 8.06 -3.01 -9.22
CA HIS A 359 7.54 -3.76 -8.09
C HIS A 359 7.24 -2.87 -6.89
N SER A 360 8.13 -1.94 -6.54
CA SER A 360 7.92 -0.97 -5.46
C SER A 360 6.78 0.01 -5.79
N PHE A 361 6.68 0.49 -7.03
CA PHE A 361 5.62 1.41 -7.45
C PHE A 361 4.24 0.76 -7.45
N THR A 362 4.17 -0.53 -7.73
CA THR A 362 2.89 -1.25 -7.86
C THR A 362 2.52 -2.02 -6.58
N GLY A 363 3.27 -1.82 -5.50
CA GLY A 363 3.00 -2.35 -4.16
C GLY A 363 3.94 -3.47 -3.71
N CYS A 364 4.69 -3.22 -2.64
CA CYS A 364 5.48 -4.20 -1.89
C CYS A 364 5.22 -4.04 -0.38
N ASP A 365 6.13 -4.47 0.48
CA ASP A 365 5.94 -4.42 1.95
C ASP A 365 5.87 -2.99 2.51
N THR A 366 6.46 -2.02 1.83
CA THR A 366 6.58 -0.60 2.25
C THR A 366 5.83 0.36 1.33
N THR A 367 5.13 -0.14 0.32
CA THR A 367 4.34 0.69 -0.58
C THR A 367 2.94 0.11 -0.76
N SER A 368 2.02 0.93 -1.26
CA SER A 368 0.65 0.47 -1.46
C SER A 368 0.50 -0.24 -2.80
N SER A 369 -0.24 -1.35 -2.81
CA SER A 369 -0.85 -1.85 -4.04
C SER A 369 -2.07 -1.01 -4.40
N PHE A 370 -2.34 -0.86 -5.70
CA PHE A 370 -3.53 -0.18 -6.18
C PHE A 370 -4.78 -1.07 -6.01
N PHE A 371 -5.88 -0.50 -5.51
CA PHE A 371 -7.10 -1.25 -5.25
C PHE A 371 -7.66 -1.92 -6.52
N GLY A 372 -7.95 -3.21 -6.42
CA GLY A 372 -8.48 -3.99 -7.53
C GLY A 372 -7.48 -4.24 -8.68
N LYS A 373 -6.20 -3.92 -8.49
CA LYS A 373 -5.15 -4.08 -9.53
C LYS A 373 -4.11 -5.10 -9.08
N GLY A 374 -4.20 -6.31 -9.63
CA GLY A 374 -3.21 -7.37 -9.40
C GLY A 374 -1.94 -7.17 -10.24
N LYS A 375 -0.81 -7.73 -9.81
CA LYS A 375 0.49 -7.59 -10.51
C LYS A 375 0.40 -7.99 -11.98
N LYS A 376 -0.36 -9.04 -12.31
CA LYS A 376 -0.62 -9.44 -13.71
C LYS A 376 -1.29 -8.32 -14.53
N SER A 377 -2.36 -7.73 -14.02
CA SER A 377 -3.06 -6.65 -14.74
C SER A 377 -2.20 -5.40 -14.94
N VAL A 378 -1.32 -5.12 -13.98
CA VAL A 378 -0.39 -3.98 -14.03
C VAL A 378 0.80 -4.27 -14.94
N TRP A 379 1.27 -5.51 -15.00
CA TRP A 379 2.27 -5.96 -15.97
C TRP A 379 1.78 -5.82 -17.41
N GLU A 380 0.52 -6.20 -17.66
CA GLU A 380 -0.11 -5.98 -18.97
C GLU A 380 -0.28 -4.49 -19.29
N ALA A 381 -0.54 -3.65 -18.28
CA ALA A 381 -0.57 -2.19 -18.47
C ALA A 381 0.82 -1.65 -18.84
N TRP A 382 1.89 -2.20 -18.26
CA TRP A 382 3.26 -1.84 -18.62
C TRP A 382 3.59 -2.25 -20.06
N GLY A 383 3.09 -3.40 -20.51
CA GLY A 383 3.16 -3.78 -21.92
C GLY A 383 2.38 -2.87 -22.88
N ALA A 384 1.34 -2.18 -22.38
CA ALA A 384 0.52 -1.25 -23.19
C ALA A 384 1.05 0.19 -23.20
N TYR A 385 1.90 0.56 -22.24
CA TYR A 385 2.55 1.86 -22.13
C TYR A 385 4.01 1.65 -21.74
N THR A 386 4.83 1.38 -22.75
CA THR A 386 6.24 0.96 -22.58
C THR A 386 7.14 2.12 -22.18
N GLU A 387 6.75 3.36 -22.50
CA GLU A 387 7.48 4.60 -22.22
C GLU A 387 7.70 4.83 -20.72
N VAL A 388 6.87 4.24 -19.84
CA VAL A 388 7.13 4.29 -18.39
C VAL A 388 8.45 3.62 -17.98
N THR A 389 9.01 2.76 -18.83
CA THR A 389 10.31 2.11 -18.60
C THR A 389 11.42 3.14 -18.45
N ASP A 390 11.34 4.28 -19.15
CA ASP A 390 12.31 5.37 -19.05
C ASP A 390 12.28 5.99 -17.66
N ALA A 391 11.09 6.26 -17.12
CA ALA A 391 10.93 6.75 -15.75
C ALA A 391 11.43 5.74 -14.71
N PHE A 392 11.20 4.44 -14.93
CA PHE A 392 11.72 3.40 -14.05
C PHE A 392 13.25 3.35 -14.08
N ASN A 393 13.87 3.36 -15.25
CA ASN A 393 15.32 3.32 -15.38
C ASN A 393 15.98 4.61 -14.83
N PHE A 394 15.36 5.78 -15.03
CA PHE A 394 15.82 7.01 -14.40
C PHE A 394 15.92 6.86 -12.86
N ILE A 395 14.90 6.27 -12.24
CA ILE A 395 14.89 6.03 -10.78
C ILE A 395 15.97 5.04 -10.36
N VAL A 396 16.28 4.04 -11.21
CA VAL A 396 17.38 3.09 -10.94
C VAL A 396 18.73 3.79 -10.97
N GLU A 397 18.95 4.68 -11.94
CA GLU A 397 20.18 5.46 -12.10
C GLU A 397 20.33 6.55 -11.06
N HIS A 398 19.21 7.06 -10.52
CA HIS A 398 19.16 8.13 -9.54
C HIS A 398 18.43 7.65 -8.25
N PRO A 399 19.04 6.74 -7.48
CA PRO A 399 18.42 6.23 -6.26
C PRO A 399 18.12 7.37 -5.29
N HIS A 400 16.94 7.33 -4.67
CA HIS A 400 16.45 8.37 -3.75
C HIS A 400 16.26 9.76 -4.37
N ALA A 401 16.10 9.85 -5.71
CA ALA A 401 15.79 11.10 -6.40
C ALA A 401 14.55 11.80 -5.82
N GLN A 402 14.61 13.13 -5.77
CA GLN A 402 13.48 13.97 -5.36
C GLN A 402 12.52 14.14 -6.54
N ILE A 403 11.43 13.38 -6.51
CA ILE A 403 10.37 13.48 -7.52
C ILE A 403 9.35 14.57 -7.13
N THR A 404 9.06 15.47 -8.06
CA THR A 404 7.99 16.48 -7.97
C THR A 404 6.97 16.28 -9.09
N VAL A 405 5.86 17.03 -9.07
CA VAL A 405 4.81 16.91 -10.09
C VAL A 405 5.24 17.39 -11.47
N ASP A 406 6.25 18.25 -11.54
CA ASP A 406 6.74 18.87 -12.78
C ASP A 406 7.81 18.01 -13.47
N CYS A 407 8.34 16.99 -12.77
CA CYS A 407 9.31 16.05 -13.32
C CYS A 407 8.69 15.18 -14.42
N GLN A 408 9.41 14.98 -15.53
CA GLN A 408 8.97 14.16 -16.65
C GLN A 408 8.68 12.71 -16.21
N GLU A 409 9.49 12.19 -15.29
CA GLU A 409 9.36 10.85 -14.74
C GLU A 409 8.06 10.69 -13.96
N PHE A 410 7.68 11.71 -13.18
CA PHE A 410 6.40 11.70 -12.49
C PHE A 410 5.23 11.75 -13.47
N GLN A 411 5.30 12.55 -14.53
CA GLN A 411 4.25 12.62 -15.55
C GLN A 411 4.07 11.28 -16.26
N MET A 412 5.17 10.56 -16.54
CA MET A 412 5.12 9.20 -17.07
C MET A 412 4.47 8.22 -16.07
N LEU A 413 4.81 8.30 -14.79
CA LEU A 413 4.20 7.47 -13.74
C LEU A 413 2.71 7.81 -13.50
N GLU A 414 2.33 9.08 -13.65
CA GLU A 414 0.95 9.56 -13.60
C GLU A 414 0.16 8.96 -14.76
N ARG A 415 0.67 9.08 -15.99
CA ARG A 415 0.09 8.46 -17.19
C ARG A 415 -0.02 6.94 -17.02
N PHE A 416 1.03 6.29 -16.56
CA PHE A 416 1.01 4.85 -16.31
C PHE A 416 -0.08 4.46 -15.30
N THR A 417 -0.27 5.27 -14.26
CA THR A 417 -1.35 5.06 -13.28
C THR A 417 -2.73 5.18 -13.94
N VAL A 418 -2.93 6.10 -14.89
CA VAL A 418 -4.17 6.12 -15.69
C VAL A 418 -4.36 4.81 -16.45
N VAL A 419 -3.34 4.32 -17.15
CA VAL A 419 -3.37 3.07 -17.94
C VAL A 419 -3.67 1.85 -17.06
N ILE A 420 -3.17 1.80 -15.82
CA ILE A 420 -3.50 0.75 -14.83
C ILE A 420 -5.02 0.70 -14.55
N TYR A 421 -5.66 1.87 -14.45
CA TYR A 421 -7.09 1.95 -14.17
C TYR A 421 -7.92 1.79 -15.43
N ASP A 422 -7.42 2.25 -16.57
CA ASP A 422 -8.08 2.20 -17.86
C ASP A 422 -7.08 2.25 -19.02
N LYS A 423 -6.77 1.07 -19.57
CA LYS A 423 -5.82 0.91 -20.67
C LYS A 423 -6.22 1.66 -21.95
N THR A 424 -7.50 2.01 -22.09
CA THR A 424 -8.05 2.68 -23.29
C THR A 424 -8.11 4.21 -23.14
N SER A 425 -7.87 4.73 -21.95
CA SER A 425 -8.00 6.16 -21.69
C SER A 425 -6.88 6.94 -22.39
N PRO A 426 -7.18 8.06 -23.08
CA PRO A 426 -6.16 8.96 -23.63
C PRO A 426 -5.62 9.95 -22.58
N LEU A 427 -6.19 9.99 -21.37
CA LEU A 427 -5.90 11.03 -20.38
C LEU A 427 -4.53 10.86 -19.74
N VAL A 428 -3.79 11.95 -19.59
CA VAL A 428 -2.47 11.93 -18.94
C VAL A 428 -2.59 12.09 -17.42
N SER A 429 -3.54 12.92 -16.95
CA SER A 429 -3.68 13.19 -15.52
C SER A 429 -4.58 12.19 -14.81
N VAL A 430 -4.16 11.75 -13.62
CA VAL A 430 -5.00 10.94 -12.73
C VAL A 430 -6.21 11.71 -12.21
N ASN A 431 -6.12 13.05 -12.08
CA ASN A 431 -7.25 13.86 -11.61
C ASN A 431 -8.38 13.90 -12.64
N GLU A 432 -8.04 14.04 -13.92
CA GLU A 432 -9.00 13.98 -15.03
C GLU A 432 -9.57 12.57 -15.15
N ALA A 433 -8.72 11.55 -15.08
CA ALA A 433 -9.14 10.15 -15.12
C ALA A 433 -10.08 9.79 -13.97
N ARG A 434 -9.85 10.33 -12.76
CA ARG A 434 -10.77 10.17 -11.62
C ARG A 434 -12.16 10.67 -11.94
N LYS A 435 -12.26 11.90 -12.46
CA LYS A 435 -13.54 12.52 -12.86
C LYS A 435 -14.24 11.69 -13.93
N GLU A 436 -13.52 11.28 -14.98
CA GLU A 436 -14.10 10.47 -16.07
C GLU A 436 -14.61 9.12 -15.55
N LEU A 437 -13.76 8.38 -14.83
CA LEU A 437 -14.08 7.04 -14.35
C LEU A 437 -15.23 7.03 -13.35
N PHE A 438 -15.31 8.05 -12.50
CA PHE A 438 -16.40 8.20 -11.55
C PHE A 438 -17.70 8.64 -12.25
N CYS A 439 -17.66 9.75 -13.00
CA CYS A 439 -18.88 10.37 -13.55
C CYS A 439 -19.43 9.66 -14.79
N GLN A 440 -18.56 9.10 -15.63
CA GLN A 440 -18.97 8.52 -16.92
C GLN A 440 -18.99 6.99 -16.90
N LYS A 441 -18.09 6.36 -16.10
CA LYS A 441 -17.99 4.90 -16.01
C LYS A 441 -18.55 4.33 -14.69
N ASN A 442 -19.18 5.15 -13.85
CA ASN A 442 -19.84 4.77 -12.60
C ASN A 442 -18.97 3.93 -11.65
N ARG A 443 -17.66 4.20 -11.60
CA ARG A 443 -16.75 3.49 -10.68
C ARG A 443 -16.84 4.09 -9.26
N THR A 444 -16.67 3.23 -8.25
CA THR A 444 -16.59 3.66 -6.85
C THR A 444 -15.26 4.37 -6.56
N MET A 445 -15.17 5.14 -5.46
CA MET A 445 -14.00 5.97 -5.13
C MET A 445 -12.69 5.17 -4.96
N GLU A 446 -12.79 3.92 -4.52
CA GLU A 446 -11.68 2.96 -4.43
C GLU A 446 -11.28 2.39 -5.79
N ASN A 447 -12.17 2.34 -6.78
CA ASN A 447 -11.94 1.82 -8.13
C ASN A 447 -11.51 2.89 -9.15
N ILE A 448 -11.14 4.09 -8.69
CA ILE A 448 -10.54 5.16 -9.48
C ILE A 448 -9.11 5.44 -9.00
N PRO A 449 -8.21 6.01 -9.83
CA PRO A 449 -6.83 6.24 -9.42
C PRO A 449 -6.74 7.23 -8.25
N PRO A 450 -5.64 7.22 -7.45
CA PRO A 450 -5.43 8.24 -6.41
C PRO A 450 -5.38 9.65 -7.00
N THR A 451 -5.58 10.67 -6.15
CA THR A 451 -5.29 12.06 -6.53
C THR A 451 -3.83 12.23 -6.92
N GLN A 452 -3.50 13.23 -7.75
CA GLN A 452 -2.11 13.47 -8.17
C GLN A 452 -1.17 13.66 -6.96
N GLN A 453 -1.61 14.35 -5.90
CA GLN A 453 -0.81 14.52 -4.69
C GLN A 453 -0.64 13.24 -3.90
N ALA A 454 -1.68 12.40 -3.79
CA ALA A 454 -1.54 11.10 -3.15
C ALA A 454 -0.65 10.15 -3.96
N LEU A 455 -0.73 10.23 -5.29
CA LEU A 455 0.17 9.52 -6.18
C LEU A 455 1.62 10.00 -6.03
N LEU A 456 1.85 11.30 -5.87
CA LEU A 456 3.18 11.85 -5.61
C LEU A 456 3.79 11.28 -4.32
N GLN A 457 3.04 11.30 -3.22
CA GLN A 457 3.53 10.72 -1.96
C GLN A 457 3.78 9.21 -2.07
N HIS A 458 2.94 8.50 -2.82
CA HIS A 458 3.15 7.09 -3.13
C HIS A 458 4.40 6.85 -3.99
N THR A 459 4.62 7.70 -4.99
CA THR A 459 5.81 7.66 -5.85
C THR A 459 7.07 7.88 -5.03
N LYS A 460 7.08 8.85 -4.12
CA LYS A 460 8.22 9.08 -3.21
C LYS A 460 8.55 7.85 -2.37
N ARG A 461 7.54 7.14 -1.82
CA ARG A 461 7.76 5.88 -1.10
C ARG A 461 8.35 4.79 -2.01
N ALA A 462 7.84 4.68 -3.24
CA ALA A 462 8.31 3.71 -4.22
C ALA A 462 9.76 3.97 -4.65
N VAL A 463 10.11 5.23 -4.89
CA VAL A 463 11.49 5.67 -5.21
C VAL A 463 12.42 5.40 -4.04
N TYR A 464 11.98 5.67 -2.80
CA TYR A 464 12.76 5.39 -1.60
C TYR A 464 13.08 3.89 -1.47
N GLN A 465 12.05 3.02 -1.57
CA GLN A 465 12.25 1.57 -1.51
C GLN A 465 13.09 1.06 -2.68
N ALA A 466 12.85 1.58 -3.90
CA ALA A 466 13.64 1.20 -5.06
C ALA A 466 15.11 1.59 -4.89
N GLY A 467 15.40 2.77 -4.32
CA GLY A 467 16.76 3.22 -4.03
C GLY A 467 17.53 2.24 -3.14
N ILE A 468 16.87 1.68 -2.12
CA ILE A 468 17.45 0.61 -1.27
C ILE A 468 17.76 -0.63 -2.11
N TRP A 469 16.85 -1.06 -2.98
CA TRP A 469 17.06 -2.23 -3.82
C TRP A 469 18.10 -2.01 -4.93
N THR A 470 18.23 -0.80 -5.45
CA THR A 470 19.16 -0.49 -6.54
C THR A 470 20.57 -0.18 -6.02
N THR A 471 20.77 0.07 -4.74
CA THR A 471 22.11 0.22 -4.14
C THR A 471 22.60 -1.05 -3.42
N CYS A 472 21.85 -2.16 -3.46
CA CYS A 472 22.13 -3.38 -2.69
C CYS A 472 23.47 -4.10 -2.98
N HIS A 473 24.19 -3.69 -4.03
CA HIS A 473 25.55 -4.18 -4.32
C HIS A 473 26.61 -3.54 -3.39
N GLN A 474 26.25 -2.47 -2.67
CA GLN A 474 27.11 -1.78 -1.74
C GLN A 474 26.84 -2.32 -0.34
N ALA A 475 27.86 -2.87 0.34
CA ALA A 475 27.69 -3.36 1.71
C ALA A 475 27.27 -2.25 2.70
N GLN A 476 27.71 -1.02 2.44
CA GLN A 476 27.33 0.19 3.18
C GLN A 476 26.49 1.09 2.27
N GLN A 477 25.17 1.05 2.41
CA GLN A 477 24.23 1.83 1.59
C GLN A 477 24.06 3.26 2.11
N GLN A 478 24.27 3.49 3.40
CA GLN A 478 24.04 4.78 4.05
C GLN A 478 22.64 5.33 3.75
N THR A 479 21.63 4.45 3.81
CA THR A 479 20.25 4.74 3.40
C THR A 479 19.74 6.02 4.06
N PRO A 480 19.21 6.99 3.28
CA PRO A 480 18.72 8.25 3.85
C PRO A 480 17.49 8.03 4.74
N THR A 481 17.17 9.03 5.55
CA THR A 481 15.94 9.02 6.36
C THR A 481 14.69 8.90 5.48
N ALA A 482 13.68 8.20 5.96
CA ALA A 482 12.40 8.09 5.29
C ALA A 482 11.56 9.38 5.36
N GLU A 483 11.88 10.29 6.28
CA GLU A 483 11.16 11.56 6.45
C GLU A 483 11.14 12.35 5.14
N GLY A 484 9.96 12.80 4.72
CA GLY A 484 9.79 13.53 3.46
C GLY A 484 9.79 12.65 2.21
N CYS A 485 10.12 11.36 2.30
CA CYS A 485 10.01 10.37 1.22
C CYS A 485 8.62 9.70 1.19
N GLY A 486 7.56 10.47 1.45
CA GLY A 486 6.19 9.97 1.61
C GLY A 486 5.93 9.28 2.94
N TRP A 487 6.83 9.43 3.90
CA TRP A 487 6.73 8.99 5.29
C TRP A 487 6.97 10.15 6.24
N THR A 488 6.40 10.05 7.44
CA THR A 488 6.70 10.93 8.56
C THR A 488 6.74 10.13 9.86
N LEU A 489 7.59 10.52 10.79
CA LEU A 489 7.70 9.86 12.10
C LEU A 489 6.65 10.41 13.07
N ASP A 490 5.74 9.55 13.53
CA ASP A 490 4.76 9.91 14.54
C ASP A 490 5.46 10.08 15.90
N ALA A 491 5.40 11.29 16.46
CA ALA A 491 6.16 11.64 17.67
C ALA A 491 5.71 10.89 18.93
N GLU A 492 4.45 10.45 19.00
CA GLU A 492 3.90 9.76 20.17
C GLU A 492 4.23 8.27 20.14
N THR A 493 4.03 7.63 18.99
CA THR A 493 4.22 6.20 18.80
C THR A 493 5.64 5.84 18.40
N LYS A 494 6.46 6.81 17.98
CA LYS A 494 7.79 6.63 17.36
C LYS A 494 7.76 5.70 16.14
N SER A 495 6.62 5.63 15.46
CA SER A 495 6.42 4.75 14.30
C SER A 495 6.29 5.56 13.01
N TRP A 496 6.81 5.01 11.92
CA TRP A 496 6.65 5.63 10.61
C TRP A 496 5.22 5.48 10.10
N VAL A 497 4.60 6.60 9.73
CA VAL A 497 3.26 6.64 9.15
C VAL A 497 3.30 7.24 7.74
N PRO A 498 2.49 6.71 6.80
CA PRO A 498 2.50 7.20 5.43
C PRO A 498 1.87 8.60 5.35
N VAL A 499 2.54 9.51 4.65
CA VAL A 499 1.95 10.78 4.26
C VAL A 499 1.04 10.52 3.05
N TRP A 500 -0.25 10.77 3.20
CA TRP A 500 -1.23 10.46 2.15
C TRP A 500 -1.42 11.59 1.14
N SER A 501 -1.33 12.84 1.57
CA SER A 501 -1.45 14.04 0.72
C SER A 501 -0.88 15.23 1.49
N SER A 502 -0.21 16.14 0.79
CA SER A 502 0.20 17.45 1.32
C SER A 502 -0.87 18.53 1.15
N GLN A 503 -1.90 18.27 0.32
CA GLN A 503 -3.01 19.20 0.12
C GLN A 503 -4.11 18.99 1.17
N PRO A 504 -4.71 20.08 1.70
CA PRO A 504 -5.89 19.98 2.53
C PRO A 504 -7.07 19.43 1.72
N ALA A 505 -7.99 18.73 2.38
CA ALA A 505 -9.23 18.31 1.76
C ALA A 505 -10.02 19.54 1.25
N ALA A 506 -10.64 19.43 0.07
CA ALA A 506 -11.34 20.53 -0.63
C ALA A 506 -12.39 21.27 0.22
N ALA A 507 -12.85 20.67 1.32
CA ALA A 507 -14.05 21.08 2.02
C ALA A 507 -13.85 22.02 3.22
N LYS A 508 -12.66 22.22 3.80
CA LYS A 508 -12.57 23.10 5.00
C LYS A 508 -12.71 24.59 4.70
N ALA A 509 -12.29 25.06 3.53
CA ALA A 509 -12.25 26.49 3.22
C ALA A 509 -13.50 27.03 2.47
N LYS A 510 -14.25 26.16 1.77
CA LYS A 510 -15.44 26.52 0.97
C LYS A 510 -16.79 26.25 1.66
N LEU A 511 -16.83 25.54 2.79
CA LEU A 511 -18.05 25.34 3.61
C LEU A 511 -18.37 26.56 4.51
N LYS A 512 -18.30 27.78 3.96
CA LYS A 512 -18.55 29.04 4.71
C LYS A 512 -20.04 29.40 4.83
N ASP A 513 -20.88 28.42 5.15
CA ASP A 513 -22.17 28.68 5.81
C ASP A 513 -22.27 27.75 7.02
N MET A 514 -21.87 28.30 8.17
CA MET A 514 -21.79 27.61 9.46
C MET A 514 -23.16 27.15 9.96
N THR A 515 -24.23 27.85 9.57
CA THR A 515 -25.60 27.57 10.02
C THR A 515 -26.15 26.36 9.28
N CYS A 516 -26.04 26.35 7.95
CA CYS A 516 -26.47 25.24 7.11
C CYS A 516 -25.66 23.96 7.37
N ALA A 517 -24.34 24.08 7.58
CA ALA A 517 -23.49 22.95 7.92
C ALA A 517 -23.83 22.34 9.31
N HIS A 518 -24.20 23.18 10.28
CA HIS A 518 -24.59 22.73 11.63
C HIS A 518 -25.97 22.07 11.62
N GLU A 519 -26.97 22.69 11.00
CA GLU A 519 -28.33 22.13 10.88
C GLU A 519 -28.34 20.78 10.14
N TYR A 520 -27.57 20.67 9.05
CA TYR A 520 -27.42 19.43 8.31
C TYR A 520 -26.69 18.34 9.13
N ALA A 521 -25.63 18.71 9.87
CA ALA A 521 -24.91 17.77 10.73
C ALA A 521 -25.77 17.25 11.90
N VAL A 522 -26.57 18.12 12.51
CA VAL A 522 -27.52 17.75 13.58
C VAL A 522 -28.62 16.85 13.04
N ALA A 523 -29.19 17.17 11.87
CA ALA A 523 -30.17 16.31 11.21
C ALA A 523 -29.57 14.91 10.96
N VAL A 524 -28.44 14.83 10.25
CA VAL A 524 -27.77 13.56 9.93
C VAL A 524 -27.40 12.76 11.19
N SER A 525 -26.95 13.41 12.27
CA SER A 525 -26.65 12.75 13.54
C SER A 525 -27.89 12.12 14.19
N ASN A 526 -28.99 12.87 14.27
CA ASN A 526 -30.26 12.39 14.83
C ASN A 526 -30.82 11.19 14.03
N TRP A 527 -30.57 11.14 12.71
CA TRP A 527 -30.99 10.02 11.86
C TRP A 527 -30.13 8.76 12.03
N PHE A 528 -28.84 8.89 12.34
CA PHE A 528 -27.97 7.73 12.63
C PHE A 528 -28.34 7.00 13.91
N ASP A 529 -28.93 7.70 14.89
CA ASP A 529 -29.47 7.06 16.10
C ASP A 529 -30.68 6.18 15.79
N VAL A 530 -31.43 6.48 14.72
CA VAL A 530 -32.58 5.68 14.23
C VAL A 530 -32.12 4.48 13.39
N LEU A 531 -31.02 4.61 12.64
CA LEU A 531 -30.47 3.55 11.76
C LEU A 531 -29.88 2.35 12.53
N GLY A 532 -29.60 2.48 13.83
CA GLY A 532 -29.16 1.38 14.69
C GLY A 532 -30.20 0.25 14.85
N ALA A 533 -31.44 0.47 14.40
CA ALA A 533 -32.57 -0.44 14.59
C ALA A 533 -33.00 -1.25 13.35
N LEU A 534 -32.31 -1.14 12.20
CA LEU A 534 -32.73 -1.77 10.94
C LEU A 534 -31.90 -3.00 10.54
N GLU A 535 -32.57 -4.08 10.11
CA GLU A 535 -31.96 -5.40 9.84
C GLU A 535 -31.53 -5.66 8.38
N ASN A 536 -31.89 -4.81 7.40
CA ASN A 536 -31.66 -5.08 5.96
C ASN A 536 -30.88 -3.96 5.22
N PRO A 537 -29.67 -4.22 4.68
CA PRO A 537 -28.81 -3.24 4.03
C PRO A 537 -29.36 -2.57 2.75
N VAL A 538 -30.17 -3.28 1.95
CA VAL A 538 -30.66 -2.77 0.65
C VAL A 538 -31.81 -1.78 0.85
N LYS A 539 -32.75 -2.10 1.75
CA LYS A 539 -33.79 -1.16 2.19
C LYS A 539 -33.18 0.06 2.87
N LEU A 540 -32.09 -0.12 3.60
CA LEU A 540 -31.34 0.96 4.24
C LEU A 540 -30.85 1.99 3.21
N TRP A 541 -30.31 1.51 2.08
CA TRP A 541 -29.76 2.37 1.02
C TRP A 541 -30.84 3.13 0.23
N ASP A 542 -31.96 2.49 -0.10
CA ASP A 542 -33.05 3.13 -0.85
C ASP A 542 -33.84 4.15 -0.01
N THR A 543 -34.02 3.88 1.29
CA THR A 543 -34.59 4.85 2.23
C THR A 543 -33.62 6.01 2.46
N PHE A 544 -32.34 5.71 2.70
CA PHE A 544 -31.28 6.71 2.86
C PHE A 544 -31.20 7.69 1.68
N LYS A 545 -31.19 7.18 0.44
CA LYS A 545 -31.08 8.01 -0.77
C LYS A 545 -32.29 8.95 -0.93
N ARG A 546 -33.49 8.46 -0.61
CA ARG A 546 -34.73 9.23 -0.72
C ARG A 546 -34.78 10.35 0.31
N GLU A 547 -34.46 10.03 1.56
CA GLU A 547 -34.58 10.96 2.68
C GLU A 547 -33.44 11.97 2.73
N THR A 548 -32.21 11.59 2.35
CA THR A 548 -31.08 12.54 2.20
C THR A 548 -31.39 13.61 1.15
N LEU A 549 -32.03 13.21 0.04
CA LEU A 549 -32.46 14.13 -1.01
C LEU A 549 -33.60 15.05 -0.54
N GLN A 550 -34.48 14.56 0.34
CA GLN A 550 -35.58 15.34 0.90
C GLN A 550 -35.08 16.38 1.92
N ALA A 551 -34.23 15.97 2.86
CA ALA A 551 -33.62 16.88 3.84
C ALA A 551 -32.77 17.96 3.15
N ALA A 552 -31.99 17.60 2.13
CA ALA A 552 -31.23 18.56 1.34
C ALA A 552 -32.14 19.54 0.57
N LYS A 553 -33.34 19.13 0.18
CA LYS A 553 -34.34 19.97 -0.50
C LYS A 553 -35.02 20.93 0.46
N GLU A 554 -35.30 20.49 1.69
CA GLU A 554 -35.93 21.29 2.75
C GLU A 554 -34.98 22.35 3.33
N CYS A 555 -33.69 22.03 3.51
CA CYS A 555 -32.71 22.98 4.06
C CYS A 555 -32.23 24.05 3.07
N ILE A 556 -32.22 23.76 1.76
CA ILE A 556 -31.56 24.61 0.74
C ILE A 556 -32.58 25.31 -0.19
N GLY A 557 -33.82 24.80 -0.27
CA GLY A 557 -34.84 25.26 -1.21
C GLY A 557 -34.66 24.72 -2.64
N GLU A 558 -35.70 24.84 -3.49
CA GLU A 558 -35.64 24.45 -4.90
C GLU A 558 -35.04 25.56 -5.77
N ARG A 559 -33.96 25.23 -6.49
CA ARG A 559 -33.33 26.12 -7.49
C ARG A 559 -34.25 26.35 -8.70
N PRO A 560 -34.53 27.60 -9.13
CA PRO A 560 -35.06 27.87 -10.46
C PRO A 560 -34.00 27.54 -11.52
N ARG A 561 -34.34 26.67 -12.46
CA ARG A 561 -33.39 26.20 -13.48
C ARG A 561 -33.17 27.26 -14.57
N SER A 562 -31.92 27.42 -15.01
CA SER A 562 -31.59 28.32 -16.11
C SER A 562 -32.16 27.78 -17.42
N ARG A 563 -33.03 28.57 -18.06
CA ARG A 563 -33.43 28.34 -19.46
C ARG A 563 -32.21 28.56 -20.35
N HIS A 564 -31.69 27.52 -20.97
CA HIS A 564 -30.89 27.71 -22.18
C HIS A 564 -31.86 28.17 -23.28
N GLY A 565 -31.68 29.38 -23.78
CA GLY A 565 -32.67 30.09 -24.60
C GLY A 565 -33.12 29.38 -25.89
N PHE A 566 -32.44 28.32 -26.31
CA PHE A 566 -32.79 27.53 -27.50
C PHE A 566 -33.66 26.29 -27.22
N VAL A 567 -33.86 25.91 -25.95
CA VAL A 567 -34.62 24.70 -25.59
C VAL A 567 -36.11 25.04 -25.48
N SER A 568 -36.95 24.32 -26.20
CA SER A 568 -38.41 24.54 -26.22
C SER A 568 -39.10 24.02 -24.95
N THR A 569 -40.29 24.57 -24.67
CA THR A 569 -41.14 24.16 -23.54
C THR A 569 -41.51 22.67 -23.60
N GLU A 570 -41.78 22.14 -24.80
CA GLU A 570 -42.07 20.71 -25.01
C GLU A 570 -40.90 19.82 -24.57
N THR A 571 -39.67 20.19 -24.92
CA THR A 571 -38.47 19.45 -24.52
C THR A 571 -38.26 19.49 -23.01
N LEU A 572 -38.56 20.63 -22.38
CA LEU A 572 -38.48 20.79 -20.93
C LEU A 572 -39.49 19.91 -20.19
N GLU A 573 -40.72 19.84 -20.67
CA GLU A 573 -41.77 18.96 -20.11
C GLU A 573 -41.36 17.48 -20.19
N LYS A 574 -40.80 17.05 -21.32
CA LYS A 574 -40.30 15.66 -21.48
C LYS A 574 -39.08 15.35 -20.61
N ILE A 575 -38.20 16.32 -20.37
CA ILE A 575 -37.11 16.19 -19.40
C ILE A 575 -37.67 15.99 -17.99
N GLU A 576 -38.74 16.69 -17.61
CA GLU A 576 -39.35 16.55 -16.29
C GLU A 576 -40.10 15.21 -16.14
N GLU A 577 -40.83 14.76 -17.17
CA GLU A 577 -41.42 13.41 -17.19
C GLU A 577 -40.34 12.31 -17.03
N SER A 578 -39.20 12.45 -17.70
CA SER A 578 -38.09 11.49 -17.58
C SER A 578 -37.49 11.48 -16.18
N ARG A 579 -37.45 12.64 -15.52
CA ARG A 579 -36.97 12.76 -14.14
C ARG A 579 -37.94 12.13 -13.15
N ALA A 580 -39.23 12.36 -13.32
CA ALA A 580 -40.29 11.74 -12.52
C ALA A 580 -40.29 10.21 -12.65
N ALA A 581 -39.99 9.66 -13.84
CA ALA A 581 -39.84 8.22 -14.06
C ALA A 581 -38.58 7.62 -13.43
N ARG A 582 -37.51 8.41 -13.23
CA ARG A 582 -36.24 7.96 -12.65
C ARG A 582 -36.32 7.74 -11.14
N LEU A 583 -37.05 8.60 -10.43
CA LEU A 583 -37.15 8.59 -8.97
C LEU A 583 -37.76 7.30 -8.38
N PRO A 584 -38.79 6.66 -8.99
CA PRO A 584 -39.33 5.37 -8.55
C PRO A 584 -38.64 4.15 -9.19
N GLY A 585 -37.57 4.33 -9.99
CA GLY A 585 -36.81 3.22 -10.57
C GLY A 585 -37.38 2.59 -11.84
N ASN A 586 -38.31 3.25 -12.55
CA ASN A 586 -38.88 2.74 -13.80
C ASN A 586 -37.91 2.92 -14.99
N GLN A 587 -36.98 1.97 -15.14
CA GLN A 587 -35.88 2.06 -16.11
C GLN A 587 -36.35 2.08 -17.58
N ASP A 588 -37.41 1.36 -17.93
CA ASP A 588 -37.86 1.26 -19.32
C ASP A 588 -38.51 2.56 -19.79
N GLN A 589 -39.34 3.16 -18.93
CA GLN A 589 -39.92 4.48 -19.17
C GLN A 589 -38.84 5.56 -19.26
N HIS A 590 -37.83 5.52 -18.38
CA HIS A 590 -36.68 6.43 -18.44
C HIS A 590 -35.88 6.28 -19.75
N ARG A 591 -35.62 5.04 -20.22
CA ARG A 591 -34.91 4.80 -21.49
C ARG A 591 -35.71 5.27 -22.71
N ALA A 592 -37.03 5.09 -22.70
CA ALA A 592 -37.92 5.59 -23.76
C ALA A 592 -37.92 7.13 -23.81
N LEU A 593 -38.10 7.78 -22.66
CA LEU A 593 -38.10 9.24 -22.55
C LEU A 593 -36.73 9.84 -22.90
N SER A 594 -35.63 9.20 -22.50
CA SER A 594 -34.26 9.62 -22.87
C SER A 594 -33.98 9.59 -24.37
N ARG A 595 -34.60 8.67 -25.13
CA ARG A 595 -34.51 8.63 -26.59
C ARG A 595 -35.31 9.79 -27.21
N ARG A 596 -36.49 10.06 -26.67
CA ARG A 596 -37.38 11.14 -27.14
C ARG A 596 -36.78 12.53 -26.86
N ILE A 597 -36.22 12.74 -25.67
CA ILE A 597 -35.52 13.98 -25.30
C ILE A 597 -34.35 14.26 -26.23
N ARG A 598 -33.53 13.26 -26.58
CA ARG A 598 -32.42 13.44 -27.54
C ARG A 598 -32.90 13.90 -28.91
N THR A 599 -34.04 13.40 -29.36
CA THR A 599 -34.66 13.79 -30.64
C THR A 599 -35.16 15.23 -30.58
N LEU A 600 -35.85 15.60 -29.49
CA LEU A 600 -36.37 16.95 -29.28
C LEU A 600 -35.25 17.98 -29.12
N LEU A 601 -34.17 17.66 -28.40
CA LEU A 601 -32.99 18.53 -28.27
C LEU A 601 -32.27 18.75 -29.60
N ARG A 602 -32.19 17.73 -30.47
CA ARG A 602 -31.64 17.88 -31.83
C ARG A 602 -32.49 18.82 -32.67
N ARG A 603 -33.81 18.63 -32.66
CA ARG A 603 -34.77 19.50 -33.35
C ARG A 603 -34.69 20.95 -32.87
N ASP A 604 -34.61 21.15 -31.56
CA ASP A 604 -34.52 22.48 -30.95
C ASP A 604 -33.19 23.17 -31.31
N LYS A 605 -32.09 22.41 -31.32
CA LYS A 605 -30.78 22.90 -31.76
C LYS A 605 -30.78 23.25 -33.25
N GLU A 606 -31.33 22.40 -34.11
CA GLU A 606 -31.45 22.67 -35.56
C GLU A 606 -32.29 23.92 -35.84
N ARG A 607 -33.41 24.10 -35.13
CA ARG A 607 -34.25 25.29 -35.25
C ARG A 607 -33.50 26.56 -34.83
N TYR A 608 -32.74 26.49 -33.74
CA TYR A 608 -31.93 27.61 -33.28
C TYR A 608 -30.82 27.96 -34.26
N VAL A 609 -30.09 26.96 -34.78
CA VAL A 609 -29.04 27.19 -35.79
C VAL A 609 -29.62 27.75 -37.09
N ARG A 610 -30.79 27.26 -37.54
CA ARG A 610 -31.46 27.78 -38.72
C ARG A 610 -31.91 29.23 -38.53
N SER A 611 -32.51 29.57 -37.39
CA SER A 611 -32.89 30.95 -37.05
C SER A 611 -31.66 31.87 -36.98
N LEU A 612 -30.54 31.38 -36.45
CA LEU A 612 -29.29 32.14 -36.41
C LEU A 612 -28.70 32.34 -37.82
N ALA A 613 -28.81 31.34 -38.70
CA ALA A 613 -28.37 31.45 -40.09
C ALA A 613 -29.23 32.45 -40.88
N GLU A 614 -30.56 32.40 -40.73
CA GLU A 614 -31.49 33.35 -41.36
C GLU A 614 -31.23 34.80 -40.88
N ASP A 615 -30.97 34.99 -39.59
CA ASP A 615 -30.64 36.31 -39.00
C ASP A 615 -29.29 36.84 -39.54
N VAL A 616 -28.29 35.96 -39.66
CA VAL A 616 -26.99 36.29 -40.25
C VAL A 616 -27.11 36.62 -41.74
N GLU A 617 -27.84 35.83 -42.53
CA GLU A 617 -28.08 36.08 -43.96
C GLU A 617 -28.83 37.40 -44.19
N GLY A 618 -29.85 37.69 -43.38
CA GLY A 618 -30.59 38.96 -43.43
C GLY A 618 -29.69 40.18 -43.18
N HIS A 619 -28.78 40.08 -42.22
CA HIS A 619 -27.84 41.15 -41.91
C HIS A 619 -26.68 41.27 -42.90
N LEU A 620 -26.24 40.16 -43.51
CA LEU A 620 -25.28 40.17 -44.62
C LEU A 620 -25.85 40.85 -45.87
N ASN A 621 -27.13 40.60 -46.19
CA ASN A 621 -27.83 41.29 -47.29
C ASN A 621 -27.97 42.81 -47.05
N ALA A 622 -27.89 43.26 -45.79
CA ALA A 622 -27.89 44.66 -45.39
C ALA A 622 -26.48 45.26 -45.17
N ASN A 623 -25.40 44.57 -45.61
CA ASN A 623 -24.00 44.95 -45.42
C ASN A 623 -23.56 45.18 -43.94
N ASN A 624 -24.24 44.56 -42.98
CA ASN A 624 -23.89 44.64 -41.56
C ASN A 624 -23.17 43.37 -41.09
N LEU A 625 -21.84 43.42 -40.99
CA LEU A 625 -20.97 42.28 -40.67
C LEU A 625 -20.89 41.94 -39.17
N ARG A 626 -21.43 42.79 -38.29
CA ARG A 626 -21.30 42.65 -36.82
C ARG A 626 -22.08 41.43 -36.26
N PRO A 627 -23.31 41.13 -36.70
CA PRO A 627 -24.06 39.94 -36.25
C PRO A 627 -23.43 38.62 -36.73
N ALA A 628 -22.90 38.58 -37.95
CA ALA A 628 -22.19 37.41 -38.50
C ALA A 628 -20.98 37.03 -37.65
N TYR A 629 -20.18 38.01 -37.21
CA TYR A 629 -19.03 37.79 -36.34
C TYR A 629 -19.42 37.34 -34.92
N GLN A 630 -20.57 37.81 -34.41
CA GLN A 630 -21.08 37.39 -33.10
C GLN A 630 -21.69 35.98 -33.12
N ALA A 631 -22.31 35.57 -34.23
CA ALA A 631 -22.84 34.22 -34.41
C ALA A 631 -21.75 33.14 -34.43
N LEU A 632 -20.59 33.43 -35.05
CA LEU A 632 -19.42 32.53 -35.09
C LEU A 632 -18.72 32.33 -33.72
N LYS A 633 -18.99 33.22 -32.74
CA LYS A 633 -18.39 33.18 -31.39
C LYS A 633 -19.26 32.49 -30.32
N LYS A 634 -20.51 32.10 -30.63
CA LYS A 634 -21.37 31.37 -29.68
C LYS A 634 -21.16 29.85 -29.88
N PRO A 635 -20.81 29.09 -28.83
CA PRO A 635 -20.47 27.67 -28.92
C PRO A 635 -21.64 26.76 -29.32
#